data_AF-A0A9W9KHY7-F1
#
_entry.id   AF-A0A9W9KHY7-F1
#
_cell.length_a   1.000
_cell.length_b   1.000
_cell.length_c   1.000
_cell.angle_alpha   90.00
_cell.angle_beta   90.00
_cell.angle_gamma   90.00
#
_symmetry.space_group_name_H-M   'P 1'
#
loop_
_entity.id
_entity.type
_entity.pdbx_description
1 polymer ?
#
loop_
_entity_poly.entity_id
_entity_poly.type
_entity_poly.pdbx_seq_one_letter_code
_entity_poly.pdbx_strand_id
1 'polypeptide(L)'
;MSLFRANFPTSGDFAPLFRLLDDYDVHRSSRSAPVRSFSPRFDVRESDDAYHLDGELPGIAQKDIDIEFSDPQTLVVKGRTEREYHTSPEASPEGDEANLDQKAKDAQPAHHFWASERSVGEFQRTFSFPARVDQDAVKASLKNGILSVLVPKTTAAVSKKITIE
;
A
#
# COMPACT_ATOMS: atom_id res chain seq x y z
N MET A 1 4.96 -16.74 64.27
CA MET A 1 4.39 -17.40 63.08
C MET A 1 3.68 -16.35 62.25
N SER A 2 3.95 -16.29 60.93
CA SER A 2 2.95 -16.06 59.86
C SER A 2 2.12 -14.74 59.92
N LEU A 3 1.97 -13.87 58.92
CA LEU A 3 2.27 -13.84 57.49
C LEU A 3 2.06 -12.38 57.00
N PHE A 4 2.72 -12.05 55.88
CA PHE A 4 2.58 -10.84 55.09
C PHE A 4 1.17 -10.57 54.54
N ARG A 5 0.79 -9.30 54.40
CA ARG A 5 0.38 -8.71 53.10
C ARG A 5 0.30 -7.17 53.16
N ALA A 6 1.23 -6.50 52.46
CA ALA A 6 1.09 -5.10 52.10
C ALA A 6 0.22 -5.00 50.84
N ASN A 7 -0.83 -4.18 50.90
CA ASN A 7 -1.72 -3.90 49.77
C ASN A 7 -1.19 -2.62 49.08
N PHE A 8 -0.46 -2.77 47.99
CA PHE A 8 -0.07 -1.64 47.14
C PHE A 8 -1.16 -1.41 46.06
N PRO A 9 -1.64 -0.16 45.86
CA PRO A 9 -2.49 0.17 44.72
C PRO A 9 -1.68 0.13 43.43
N THR A 10 -2.23 -0.54 42.41
CA THR A 10 -1.67 -0.66 41.07
C THR A 10 -1.75 0.68 40.34
N SER A 11 -0.59 1.20 39.95
CA SER A 11 -0.40 2.29 38.99
C SER A 11 -0.82 1.84 37.59
N GLY A 12 -1.64 2.64 36.89
CA GLY A 12 -1.84 2.43 35.45
C GLY A 12 -3.13 2.93 34.80
N ASP A 13 -4.04 3.61 35.49
CA ASP A 13 -5.25 4.18 34.87
C ASP A 13 -4.95 5.51 34.13
N PHE A 14 -4.12 5.42 33.08
CA PHE A 14 -3.91 6.50 32.11
C PHE A 14 -4.56 6.21 30.74
N ALA A 15 -5.36 5.14 30.64
CA ALA A 15 -6.11 4.80 29.44
C ALA A 15 -7.01 5.93 28.87
N PRO A 16 -7.64 6.84 29.66
CA PRO A 16 -8.50 7.85 29.07
C PRO A 16 -7.73 9.03 28.45
N LEU A 17 -6.49 9.32 28.89
CA LEU A 17 -5.66 10.39 28.31
C LEU A 17 -5.03 9.96 26.99
N PHE A 18 -4.59 8.72 26.86
CA PHE A 18 -4.10 8.19 25.58
C PHE A 18 -5.22 8.03 24.56
N ARG A 19 -6.44 7.63 24.96
CA ARG A 19 -7.59 7.61 24.05
C ARG A 19 -7.98 9.00 23.54
N LEU A 20 -7.88 10.03 24.39
CA LEU A 20 -8.22 11.39 23.99
C LEU A 20 -7.15 12.01 23.06
N LEU A 21 -5.89 11.58 23.19
CA LEU A 21 -4.82 11.94 22.26
C LEU A 21 -4.93 11.18 20.92
N ASP A 22 -5.31 9.91 20.95
CA ASP A 22 -5.58 9.07 19.77
C ASP A 22 -6.82 9.57 19.00
N ASP A 23 -7.89 9.95 19.70
CA ASP A 23 -9.04 10.63 19.08
C ASP A 23 -8.66 12.02 18.53
N TYR A 24 -7.79 12.79 19.20
CA TYR A 24 -7.35 14.09 18.68
C TYR A 24 -6.45 13.97 17.43
N ASP A 25 -5.66 12.90 17.30
CA ASP A 25 -4.85 12.62 16.11
C ASP A 25 -5.70 12.12 14.93
N VAL A 26 -6.72 11.30 15.22
CA VAL A 26 -7.76 10.92 14.26
C VAL A 26 -8.59 12.14 13.80
N HIS A 27 -8.87 13.09 14.70
CA HIS A 27 -9.62 14.31 14.39
C HIS A 27 -8.77 15.43 13.75
N ARG A 28 -7.43 15.43 13.91
CA ARG A 28 -6.53 16.32 13.13
C ARG A 28 -6.30 15.84 11.70
N SER A 29 -6.53 14.56 11.42
CA SER A 29 -6.35 13.98 10.08
C SER A 29 -7.64 13.93 9.24
N SER A 30 -8.81 14.24 9.82
CA SER A 30 -10.11 14.17 9.12
C SER A 30 -10.50 15.46 8.37
N ARG A 31 -9.58 15.99 7.56
CA ARG A 31 -9.92 16.66 6.29
C ARG A 31 -9.19 16.05 5.09
N SER A 32 -8.61 14.85 5.24
CA SER A 32 -8.19 14.08 4.09
C SER A 32 -9.40 13.31 3.55
N ALA A 33 -9.74 13.54 2.27
CA ALA A 33 -10.74 12.75 1.56
C ALA A 33 -10.40 11.25 1.68
N PRO A 34 -11.39 10.33 1.66
CA PRO A 34 -11.10 8.90 1.64
C PRO A 34 -10.19 8.63 0.44
N VAL A 35 -8.93 8.28 0.73
CA VAL A 35 -7.99 7.91 -0.31
C VAL A 35 -8.57 6.66 -0.95
N ARG A 36 -9.03 6.79 -2.19
CA ARG A 36 -9.54 5.65 -2.94
C ARG A 36 -8.40 4.65 -3.01
N SER A 37 -8.60 3.47 -2.46
CA SER A 37 -7.64 2.38 -2.56
C SER A 37 -8.18 1.28 -3.46
N PHE A 38 -7.31 0.61 -4.20
CA PHE A 38 -7.68 -0.57 -4.97
C PHE A 38 -6.68 -1.70 -4.75
N SER A 39 -7.08 -2.93 -5.09
CA SER A 39 -6.23 -4.12 -4.98
C SER A 39 -5.92 -4.65 -6.38
N PRO A 40 -4.74 -4.35 -6.94
CA PRO A 40 -4.35 -4.89 -8.24
C PRO A 40 -4.28 -6.42 -8.18
N ARG A 41 -4.60 -7.05 -9.31
CA ARG A 41 -4.56 -8.50 -9.46
C ARG A 41 -3.13 -8.95 -9.73
N PHE A 42 -2.74 -10.06 -9.11
CA PHE A 42 -1.43 -10.68 -9.26
C PHE A 42 -1.58 -12.18 -9.40
N ASP A 43 -0.83 -12.74 -10.33
CA ASP A 43 -0.52 -14.16 -10.37
C ASP A 43 0.78 -14.40 -9.61
N VAL A 44 0.84 -15.47 -8.83
CA VAL A 44 2.04 -15.87 -8.07
C VAL A 44 2.34 -17.33 -8.39
N ARG A 45 3.55 -17.58 -8.87
CA ARG A 45 4.02 -18.92 -9.25
C ARG A 45 5.29 -19.25 -8.49
N GLU A 46 5.42 -20.49 -8.06
CA GLU A 46 6.61 -21.02 -7.41
C GLU A 46 7.30 -22.01 -8.35
N SER A 47 8.62 -21.90 -8.43
CA SER A 47 9.52 -22.86 -9.06
C SER A 47 10.49 -23.40 -8.00
N ASP A 48 11.39 -24.31 -8.38
CA ASP A 48 12.37 -24.86 -7.43
C ASP A 48 13.34 -23.78 -6.92
N ASP A 49 13.67 -22.80 -7.75
CA ASP A 49 14.69 -21.78 -7.51
C ASP A 49 14.13 -20.37 -7.22
N ALA A 50 12.89 -20.06 -7.59
CA ALA A 50 12.33 -18.71 -7.41
C ALA A 50 10.80 -18.66 -7.27
N TYR A 51 10.31 -17.51 -6.79
CA TYR A 51 8.92 -17.09 -6.92
C TYR A 51 8.80 -16.05 -8.04
N HIS A 52 7.75 -16.16 -8.85
CA HIS A 52 7.42 -15.25 -9.94
C HIS A 52 6.08 -14.58 -9.66
N LEU A 53 6.06 -13.26 -9.64
CA LEU A 53 4.85 -12.48 -9.44
C LEU A 53 4.58 -11.65 -10.69
N ASP A 54 3.37 -11.71 -11.22
CA ASP A 54 2.95 -10.94 -12.39
C ASP A 54 1.66 -10.18 -12.03
N GLY A 55 1.74 -8.85 -11.96
CA GLY A 55 0.64 -8.00 -11.51
C GLY A 55 0.16 -6.99 -12.54
N GLU A 56 -1.16 -6.81 -12.63
CA GLU A 56 -1.77 -5.82 -13.52
C GLU A 56 -1.74 -4.42 -12.90
N LEU A 57 -0.93 -3.53 -13.48
CA LEU A 57 -0.74 -2.13 -13.10
C LEU A 57 -0.80 -1.20 -14.34
N PRO A 58 -1.96 -1.12 -15.03
CA PRO A 58 -2.09 -0.32 -16.24
C PRO A 58 -2.03 1.19 -15.96
N GLY A 59 -1.26 1.92 -16.77
CA GLY A 59 -1.18 3.38 -16.72
C GLY A 59 -0.36 3.95 -15.56
N ILE A 60 0.36 3.10 -14.83
CA ILE A 60 1.26 3.54 -13.75
C ILE A 60 2.68 3.67 -14.31
N ALA A 61 3.37 4.77 -13.98
CA ALA A 61 4.78 4.92 -14.33
C ALA A 61 5.67 4.16 -13.33
N GLN A 62 6.82 3.66 -13.79
CA GLN A 62 7.74 2.88 -12.93
C GLN A 62 8.16 3.62 -11.66
N LYS A 63 8.33 4.95 -11.74
CA LYS A 63 8.69 5.81 -10.61
C LYS A 63 7.60 5.91 -9.53
N ASP A 64 6.37 5.51 -9.84
CA ASP A 64 5.20 5.61 -8.95
C ASP A 64 4.86 4.23 -8.34
N ILE A 65 5.80 3.27 -8.43
CA ILE A 65 5.72 1.93 -7.84
C ILE A 65 6.91 1.75 -6.90
N ASP A 66 6.61 1.43 -5.64
CA ASP A 66 7.59 1.08 -4.63
C ASP A 66 7.49 -0.41 -4.32
N ILE A 67 8.64 -1.09 -4.30
CA ILE A 67 8.75 -2.51 -3.96
C ILE A 67 9.78 -2.64 -2.85
N GLU A 68 9.34 -3.15 -1.70
CA GLU A 68 10.17 -3.27 -0.50
C GLU A 68 9.90 -4.57 0.23
N PHE A 69 10.85 -5.01 1.06
CA PHE A 69 10.63 -6.08 2.01
C PHE A 69 10.29 -5.48 3.37
N SER A 70 9.13 -5.83 3.94
CA SER A 70 8.77 -5.41 5.30
C SER A 70 9.46 -6.26 6.37
N ASP A 71 9.78 -7.50 6.01
CA ASP A 71 10.51 -8.47 6.83
C ASP A 71 11.28 -9.43 5.88
N PRO A 72 12.09 -10.37 6.41
CA PRO A 72 12.95 -11.19 5.57
C PRO A 72 12.27 -12.02 4.47
N GLN A 73 10.96 -12.26 4.56
CA GLN A 73 10.21 -13.13 3.64
C GLN A 73 8.93 -12.48 3.09
N THR A 74 8.63 -11.24 3.45
CA THR A 74 7.42 -10.54 3.02
C THR A 74 7.75 -9.37 2.11
N LEU A 75 7.35 -9.50 0.85
CA LEU A 75 7.44 -8.45 -0.17
C LEU A 75 6.17 -7.60 -0.16
N VAL A 76 6.34 -6.29 -0.20
CA VAL A 76 5.27 -5.30 -0.29
C VAL A 76 5.42 -4.51 -1.58
N VAL A 77 4.35 -4.46 -2.37
CA VAL A 77 4.26 -3.67 -3.60
C VAL A 77 3.23 -2.57 -3.38
N LYS A 78 3.68 -1.31 -3.46
CA LYS A 78 2.87 -0.10 -3.25
C LYS A 78 2.91 0.79 -4.49
N GLY A 79 1.92 1.65 -4.61
CA GLY A 79 1.95 2.72 -5.59
C GLY A 79 0.64 3.50 -5.64
N ARG A 80 0.56 4.43 -6.59
CA ARG A 80 -0.62 5.26 -6.81
C ARG A 80 -0.86 5.45 -8.30
N THR A 81 -2.13 5.40 -8.69
CA THR A 81 -2.55 5.76 -10.05
C THR A 81 -3.59 6.87 -9.98
N GLU A 82 -3.49 7.83 -10.90
CA GLU A 82 -4.46 8.93 -11.02
C GLU A 82 -5.23 8.83 -12.34
N ARG A 83 -6.35 9.54 -12.41
CA ARG A 83 -7.16 9.61 -13.63
C ARG A 83 -6.63 10.71 -14.52
N GLU A 84 -5.96 10.33 -15.58
CA GLU A 84 -5.75 11.21 -16.72
C GLU A 84 -6.89 11.01 -17.73
N TYR A 85 -7.52 12.11 -18.11
CA TYR A 85 -8.51 12.17 -19.18
C TYR A 85 -7.94 13.01 -20.32
N HIS A 86 -8.08 12.54 -21.55
CA HIS A 86 -7.77 13.36 -22.71
C HIS A 86 -8.94 14.32 -22.94
N THR A 87 -8.76 15.60 -22.63
CA THR A 87 -9.70 16.65 -22.99
C THR A 87 -9.36 17.19 -24.37
N SER A 88 -10.25 17.00 -25.33
CA SER A 88 -10.23 17.80 -26.56
C SER A 88 -10.73 19.22 -26.23
N PRO A 89 -10.13 20.30 -26.78
CA PRO A 89 -10.40 21.68 -26.36
C PRO A 89 -11.79 22.24 -26.74
N GLU A 90 -12.71 21.45 -27.24
CA GLU A 90 -14.02 21.92 -27.74
C GLU A 90 -15.17 21.38 -26.88
N ALA A 91 -15.35 21.95 -25.69
CA ALA A 91 -16.65 21.98 -24.99
C ALA A 91 -16.56 22.89 -23.77
N SER A 92 -16.40 24.19 -23.99
CA SER A 92 -16.76 25.18 -22.97
C SER A 92 -18.29 25.27 -22.94
N PRO A 93 -18.97 25.02 -21.81
CA PRO A 93 -20.36 25.41 -21.68
C PRO A 93 -20.42 26.93 -21.54
N GLU A 94 -21.06 27.60 -22.48
CA GLU A 94 -21.61 28.94 -22.28
C GLU A 94 -22.66 28.87 -21.17
N GLY A 95 -22.59 29.74 -20.15
CA GLY A 95 -23.65 29.87 -19.15
C GLY A 95 -23.23 30.42 -17.78
N ASP A 96 -23.38 31.74 -17.66
CA ASP A 96 -23.71 32.54 -16.48
C ASP A 96 -22.71 32.72 -15.32
N GLU A 97 -22.15 33.94 -15.31
CA GLU A 97 -21.44 34.60 -14.21
C GLU A 97 -22.35 34.85 -13.00
N ALA A 98 -21.93 34.45 -11.79
CA ALA A 98 -21.97 35.28 -10.57
C ALA A 98 -21.58 34.48 -9.30
N ASN A 99 -20.29 34.40 -8.98
CA ASN A 99 -19.71 34.84 -7.69
C ASN A 99 -18.25 34.41 -7.58
N LEU A 100 -17.35 35.39 -7.55
CA LEU A 100 -15.96 35.24 -7.17
C LEU A 100 -15.90 35.31 -5.64
N ASP A 101 -15.49 34.22 -4.99
CA ASP A 101 -14.38 34.25 -4.04
C ASP A 101 -14.06 32.85 -3.49
N GLN A 102 -12.79 32.47 -3.62
CA GLN A 102 -12.09 31.36 -2.97
C GLN A 102 -12.32 29.93 -3.51
N LYS A 103 -11.39 29.48 -4.38
CA LYS A 103 -10.56 28.25 -4.25
C LYS A 103 -10.20 27.69 -5.63
N ALA A 104 -9.32 28.39 -6.34
CA ALA A 104 -8.70 27.91 -7.58
C ALA A 104 -7.61 26.86 -7.28
N LYS A 105 -7.99 25.61 -6.99
CA LYS A 105 -7.09 24.43 -7.07
C LYS A 105 -7.74 23.11 -7.51
N ASP A 106 -9.06 23.02 -7.66
CA ASP A 106 -9.75 21.74 -7.98
C ASP A 106 -10.81 21.87 -9.08
N ALA A 107 -10.59 22.71 -10.10
CA ALA A 107 -11.51 22.79 -11.24
C ALA A 107 -11.23 21.63 -12.21
N GLN A 108 -11.68 20.42 -11.85
CA GLN A 108 -11.77 19.32 -12.80
C GLN A 108 -12.85 19.68 -13.84
N PRO A 109 -12.63 19.44 -15.14
CA PRO A 109 -13.66 19.64 -16.15
C PRO A 109 -14.89 18.82 -15.78
N ALA A 110 -16.06 19.45 -15.83
CA ALA A 110 -17.34 18.85 -15.46
C ALA A 110 -17.80 17.84 -16.52
N HIS A 111 -17.07 16.73 -16.65
CA HIS A 111 -17.48 15.61 -17.49
C HIS A 111 -18.61 14.85 -16.79
N HIS A 112 -19.70 14.61 -17.52
CA HIS A 112 -20.74 13.70 -17.07
C HIS A 112 -20.30 12.25 -17.29
N PHE A 113 -20.01 11.53 -16.20
CA PHE A 113 -19.64 10.12 -16.27
C PHE A 113 -20.88 9.26 -16.52
N TRP A 114 -21.00 8.71 -17.73
CA TRP A 114 -21.96 7.63 -18.02
C TRP A 114 -21.57 6.31 -17.36
N ALA A 115 -20.27 6.06 -17.17
CA ALA A 115 -19.72 4.92 -16.45
C ALA A 115 -18.36 5.26 -15.81
N SER A 116 -18.04 4.63 -14.68
CA SER A 116 -16.76 4.80 -13.96
C SER A 116 -16.29 3.45 -13.41
N GLU A 117 -15.60 2.68 -14.24
CA GLU A 117 -15.19 1.30 -13.92
C GLU A 117 -13.70 1.18 -13.57
N ARG A 118 -12.87 2.10 -14.07
CA ARG A 118 -11.41 2.09 -13.84
C ARG A 118 -11.08 2.20 -12.35
N SER A 119 -10.36 1.21 -11.83
CA SER A 119 -9.74 1.25 -10.51
C SER A 119 -8.63 2.31 -10.49
N VAL A 120 -8.74 3.27 -9.58
CA VAL A 120 -7.74 4.33 -9.41
C VAL A 120 -7.54 4.70 -7.94
N GLY A 121 -6.40 5.30 -7.66
CA GLY A 121 -5.97 5.69 -6.32
C GLY A 121 -4.76 4.90 -5.84
N GLU A 122 -4.61 4.78 -4.53
CA GLU A 122 -3.47 4.11 -3.91
C GLU A 122 -3.68 2.59 -3.86
N PHE A 123 -2.60 1.82 -3.91
CA PHE A 123 -2.68 0.38 -3.75
C PHE A 123 -1.52 -0.14 -2.91
N GLN A 124 -1.79 -1.27 -2.25
CA GLN A 124 -0.78 -2.06 -1.56
C GLN A 124 -1.13 -3.54 -1.70
N ARG A 125 -0.15 -4.34 -2.11
CA ARG A 125 -0.21 -5.81 -2.09
C ARG A 125 0.97 -6.34 -1.29
N THR A 126 0.72 -7.41 -0.55
CA THR A 126 1.71 -8.03 0.32
C THR A 126 1.76 -9.52 0.02
N PHE A 127 2.97 -10.05 -0.13
CA PHE A 127 3.23 -11.45 -0.47
C PHE A 127 4.26 -12.01 0.51
N SER A 128 3.88 -13.04 1.26
CA SER A 128 4.77 -13.73 2.19
C SER A 128 5.20 -15.06 1.60
N PHE A 129 6.51 -15.29 1.53
CA PHE A 129 7.10 -16.48 0.92
C PHE A 129 7.36 -17.57 1.97
N PRO A 130 6.95 -18.83 1.72
CA PRO A 130 7.20 -19.93 2.65
C PRO A 130 8.70 -20.22 2.85
N ALA A 131 9.46 -20.24 1.76
CA ALA A 131 10.92 -20.44 1.78
C ALA A 131 11.66 -19.09 1.91
N ARG A 132 12.89 -19.14 2.41
CA ARG A 132 13.76 -17.96 2.43
C ARG A 132 14.11 -17.52 1.03
N VAL A 133 14.20 -16.20 0.84
CA VAL A 133 14.48 -15.56 -0.43
C VAL A 133 15.79 -14.77 -0.36
N ASP A 134 16.46 -14.65 -1.49
CA ASP A 134 17.61 -13.78 -1.68
C ASP A 134 17.11 -12.40 -2.13
N GLN A 135 17.11 -11.45 -1.20
CA GLN A 135 16.57 -10.10 -1.42
C GLN A 135 17.47 -9.26 -2.33
N ASP A 136 18.79 -9.49 -2.29
CA ASP A 136 19.77 -8.71 -3.05
C ASP A 136 19.70 -9.06 -4.55
N ALA A 137 19.17 -10.24 -4.87
CA ALA A 137 19.05 -10.74 -6.24
C ALA A 137 17.65 -10.55 -6.85
N VAL A 138 16.73 -9.86 -6.18
CA VAL A 138 15.38 -9.58 -6.69
C VAL A 138 15.44 -8.68 -7.91
N LYS A 139 14.61 -8.99 -8.91
CA LYS A 139 14.49 -8.19 -10.15
C LYS A 139 13.03 -7.87 -10.42
N ALA A 140 12.78 -6.65 -10.87
CA ALA A 140 11.45 -6.21 -11.27
C ALA A 140 11.49 -5.52 -12.64
N SER A 141 10.42 -5.66 -13.41
CA SER A 141 10.23 -4.93 -14.67
C SER A 141 8.75 -4.61 -14.88
N LEU A 142 8.46 -3.44 -15.43
CA LEU A 142 7.11 -3.04 -15.82
C LEU A 142 7.04 -2.89 -17.33
N LYS A 143 6.22 -3.71 -17.99
CA LYS A 143 6.03 -3.67 -19.44
C LYS A 143 4.57 -3.84 -19.79
N ASN A 144 4.04 -2.97 -20.65
CA ASN A 144 2.66 -3.02 -21.12
C ASN A 144 1.61 -3.06 -19.98
N GLY A 145 1.89 -2.39 -18.87
CA GLY A 145 1.02 -2.39 -17.68
C GLY A 145 1.09 -3.67 -16.84
N ILE A 146 2.04 -4.57 -17.08
CA ILE A 146 2.28 -5.75 -16.24
C ILE A 146 3.60 -5.57 -15.49
N LEU A 147 3.53 -5.67 -14.16
CA LEU A 147 4.69 -5.71 -13.26
C LEU A 147 5.10 -7.17 -13.06
N SER A 148 6.26 -7.55 -13.56
CA SER A 148 6.87 -8.85 -13.31
C SER A 148 7.98 -8.72 -12.27
N VAL A 149 7.89 -9.49 -11.19
CA VAL A 149 8.89 -9.56 -10.12
C VAL A 149 9.41 -10.99 -10.00
N LEU A 150 10.73 -11.15 -10.09
CA LEU A 150 11.43 -12.41 -9.85
C LEU A 150 12.09 -12.33 -8.48
N VAL A 151 11.71 -13.25 -7.59
CA VAL A 151 12.22 -13.34 -6.22
C VAL A 151 12.95 -14.67 -6.04
N PRO A 152 14.29 -14.71 -6.12
CA PRO A 152 15.04 -15.95 -5.98
C PRO A 152 14.92 -16.53 -4.58
N LYS A 153 14.86 -17.86 -4.47
CA LYS A 153 15.02 -18.56 -3.20
C LYS A 153 16.50 -18.56 -2.81
N THR A 154 16.77 -18.47 -1.51
CA THR A 154 18.14 -18.67 -1.02
C THR A 154 18.54 -20.12 -1.24
N THR A 155 19.72 -20.38 -1.80
CA THR A 155 20.29 -21.73 -1.90
C THR A 155 20.26 -22.39 -0.53
N ALA A 156 19.62 -23.56 -0.43
CA ALA A 156 19.42 -24.25 0.83
C ALA A 156 20.75 -24.42 1.57
N ALA A 157 20.86 -23.84 2.77
CA ALA A 157 21.97 -24.11 3.65
C ALA A 157 21.96 -25.61 3.97
N VAL A 158 23.03 -26.31 3.61
CA VAL A 158 23.20 -27.74 3.89
C VAL A 158 22.95 -27.96 5.38
N SER A 159 21.94 -28.77 5.70
CA SER A 159 21.57 -29.09 7.08
C SER A 159 22.79 -29.65 7.82
N LYS A 160 23.27 -28.95 8.85
CA LYS A 160 24.35 -29.45 9.70
C LYS A 160 23.79 -30.52 10.62
N LYS A 161 24.33 -31.75 10.53
CA LYS A 161 24.03 -32.82 11.48
C LYS A 161 24.62 -32.41 12.84
N ILE A 162 23.78 -32.32 13.86
CA ILE A 162 24.21 -32.09 15.24
C ILE A 162 24.46 -33.46 15.88
N THR A 163 25.68 -33.67 16.37
CA THR A 163 26.01 -34.85 17.18
C THR A 163 25.69 -34.53 18.64
N ILE A 164 25.04 -35.46 19.34
CA ILE A 164 24.75 -35.35 20.77
C ILE A 164 25.99 -35.86 21.54
N GLU A 165 26.44 -35.11 22.55
CA GLU A 165 27.48 -35.51 23.52
C GLU A 165 26.87 -36.11 24.80
#